data_AF-A0A7V3IU69-F1
#
_entry.id   AF-A0A7V3IU69-F1
#
_cell.length_a   1.000
_cell.length_b   1.000
_cell.length_c   1.000
_cell.angle_alpha   90.00
_cell.angle_beta   90.00
_cell.angle_gamma   90.00
#
_symmetry.space_group_name_H-M   'P 1'
#
loop_
_entity.id
_entity.type
_entity.pdbx_description
1 polymer ?
#
loop_
_entity_poly.entity_id
_entity_poly.type
_entity_poly.pdbx_seq_one_letter_code
_entity_poly.pdbx_strand_id
1 'polypeptide(L)'
;MYYESVLKRMPTELDQPIRYYLDMGDDFIMVNHLLSNQLKIEFKGYQCLECGSDEPIFAQGLCKKCYFESPKVGEWVMKPELSTAHLGIEHRDLAFEQDVQLQPHIVYLAKTSDVKVGVTRKSQVPYRWIDQGADEAVAILETPNRFLAGQAEVLIKQHITDKTGWQKMLKGVTTDKQLL
;
A
#
# COMPACT_ATOMS: atom_id res chain seq x y z
N MET A 1 25.52 -13.77 -9.01
CA MET A 1 24.14 -14.05 -9.44
C MET A 1 23.58 -12.78 -10.03
N TYR A 2 23.00 -12.82 -11.23
CA TYR A 2 22.46 -11.66 -11.92
C TYR A 2 20.97 -11.92 -12.18
N TYR A 3 20.13 -10.97 -11.78
CA TYR A 3 18.69 -11.01 -11.98
C TYR A 3 18.25 -9.72 -12.66
N GLU A 4 17.29 -9.83 -13.58
CA GLU A 4 16.66 -8.69 -14.25
C GLU A 4 15.15 -8.90 -14.19
N SER A 5 14.43 -7.92 -13.67
CA SER A 5 12.97 -7.94 -13.56
C SER A 5 12.44 -6.53 -13.34
N VAL A 6 11.12 -6.38 -13.45
CA VAL A 6 10.41 -5.16 -13.10
C VAL A 6 10.20 -5.11 -11.59
N LEU A 7 10.65 -4.03 -10.95
CA LEU A 7 10.40 -3.83 -9.53
C LEU A 7 8.90 -3.59 -9.30
N LYS A 8 8.24 -4.55 -8.63
CA LYS A 8 6.84 -4.50 -8.22
C LYS A 8 6.72 -4.70 -6.70
N ARG A 9 5.52 -4.53 -6.14
CA ARG A 9 5.28 -4.76 -4.70
C ARG A 9 5.78 -6.15 -4.32
N MET A 10 6.59 -6.22 -3.27
CA MET A 10 7.11 -7.47 -2.73
C MET A 10 5.97 -8.26 -2.08
N PRO A 11 5.78 -9.54 -2.43
CA PRO A 11 5.04 -10.46 -1.59
C PRO A 11 5.70 -10.53 -0.21
N THR A 12 4.87 -10.65 0.82
CA THR A 12 5.33 -10.76 2.20
C THR A 12 4.66 -11.97 2.88
N GLU A 13 5.43 -12.64 3.72
CA GLU A 13 4.95 -13.70 4.61
C GLU A 13 5.11 -13.21 6.05
N LEU A 14 4.04 -13.36 6.84
CA LEU A 14 4.07 -13.03 8.26
C LEU A 14 4.89 -14.09 9.01
N ASP A 15 6.08 -13.70 9.45
CA ASP A 15 7.01 -14.52 10.24
C ASP A 15 7.85 -13.61 11.17
N GLN A 16 8.75 -14.17 11.97
CA GLN A 16 9.65 -13.45 12.87
C GLN A 16 11.13 -13.75 12.52
N PRO A 17 11.82 -12.89 11.73
CA PRO A 17 11.34 -11.65 11.12
C PRO A 17 10.42 -11.88 9.90
N ILE A 18 9.66 -10.85 9.50
CA ILE A 18 8.83 -10.88 8.30
C ILE A 18 9.70 -11.24 7.09
N ARG A 19 9.21 -12.16 6.24
CA ARG A 19 9.91 -12.54 5.02
C ARG A 19 9.41 -11.74 3.83
N TYR A 20 10.36 -11.20 3.08
CA TYR A 20 10.13 -10.39 1.89
C TYR A 20 10.66 -11.11 0.67
N TYR A 21 9.91 -11.05 -0.41
CA TYR A 21 10.25 -11.71 -1.67
C TYR A 21 10.29 -10.70 -2.81
N LEU A 22 11.32 -10.77 -3.64
CA LEU A 22 11.33 -10.13 -4.95
C LEU A 22 10.96 -11.17 -5.99
N ASP A 23 9.89 -10.89 -6.72
CA ASP A 23 9.45 -11.71 -7.84
C ASP A 23 10.27 -11.34 -9.09
N MET A 24 10.97 -12.35 -9.61
CA MET A 24 11.88 -12.27 -10.76
C MET A 24 11.32 -13.02 -11.98
N GLY A 25 9.99 -13.09 -12.11
CA GLY A 25 9.33 -13.85 -13.18
C GLY A 25 9.21 -15.33 -12.82
N ASP A 26 10.01 -16.18 -13.47
CA ASP A 26 10.01 -17.63 -13.21
C ASP A 26 10.72 -18.01 -11.90
N ASP A 27 11.42 -17.06 -11.29
CA ASP A 27 12.16 -17.21 -10.03
C ASP A 27 11.74 -16.15 -9.01
N PHE A 28 12.18 -16.33 -7.76
CA PHE A 28 12.07 -15.30 -6.72
C PHE A 28 13.33 -15.24 -5.87
N ILE A 29 13.54 -14.09 -5.23
CA ILE A 29 14.63 -13.89 -4.27
C ILE A 29 14.03 -13.61 -2.89
N MET A 30 14.45 -14.38 -1.89
CA MET A 30 14.19 -14.04 -0.50
C MET A 30 15.08 -12.88 -0.07
N VAL A 31 14.52 -11.69 0.04
CA VAL A 31 15.25 -10.43 0.29
C VAL A 31 15.96 -10.46 1.63
N ASN A 32 15.40 -11.16 2.63
CA ASN A 32 16.03 -11.33 3.94
C ASN A 32 17.45 -11.91 3.83
N HIS A 33 17.71 -12.80 2.86
CA HIS A 33 19.03 -13.39 2.65
C HIS A 33 20.02 -12.42 1.97
N LEU A 34 19.52 -11.34 1.35
CA LEU A 34 20.36 -10.31 0.75
C LEU A 34 20.88 -9.31 1.79
N LEU A 35 20.29 -9.27 2.98
CA LEU A 35 20.74 -8.39 4.05
C LEU A 35 22.21 -8.68 4.39
N SER A 36 22.96 -7.63 4.72
CA SER A 36 24.41 -7.67 5.00
C SER A 36 25.32 -8.05 3.81
N ASN A 37 24.77 -8.26 2.61
CA ASN A 37 25.56 -8.48 1.40
C ASN A 37 25.77 -7.17 0.63
N GLN A 38 26.84 -7.13 -0.17
CA GLN A 38 27.04 -6.04 -1.14
C GLN A 38 26.16 -6.30 -2.37
N LEU A 39 25.21 -5.38 -2.62
CA LEU A 39 24.32 -5.44 -3.76
C LEU A 39 24.70 -4.35 -4.77
N LYS A 40 24.66 -4.70 -6.06
CA LYS A 40 24.69 -3.74 -7.16
C LYS A 40 23.33 -3.74 -7.84
N ILE A 41 22.68 -2.59 -7.85
CA ILE A 41 21.42 -2.36 -8.57
C ILE A 41 21.74 -1.50 -9.78
N GLU A 42 21.25 -1.89 -10.95
CA GLU A 42 21.43 -1.15 -12.20
C GLU A 42 20.05 -0.89 -12.81
N PHE A 43 19.79 0.37 -13.14
CA PHE A 43 18.55 0.75 -13.82
C PHE A 43 18.69 0.49 -15.32
N LYS A 44 17.85 -0.41 -15.86
CA LYS A 44 17.85 -0.77 -17.28
C LYS A 44 16.84 -0.02 -18.13
N GLY A 45 15.70 0.35 -17.54
CA GLY A 45 14.59 0.97 -18.25
C GLY A 45 13.31 0.91 -17.44
N TYR A 46 12.20 1.24 -18.09
CA TYR A 46 10.88 1.23 -17.49
C TYR A 46 10.07 0.06 -18.06
N GLN A 47 9.06 -0.38 -17.30
CA GLN A 47 8.02 -1.28 -17.81
C GLN A 47 6.72 -0.99 -17.05
N CYS A 48 5.69 -0.54 -17.75
CA CYS A 48 4.37 -0.28 -17.18
C CYS A 48 3.74 -1.58 -16.67
N LEU A 49 3.28 -1.59 -15.42
CA LEU A 49 2.65 -2.78 -14.80
C LEU A 49 1.27 -3.13 -15.39
N GLU A 50 0.68 -2.26 -16.21
CA GLU A 50 -0.63 -2.51 -16.84
C GLU A 50 -0.49 -2.89 -18.32
N CYS A 51 0.22 -2.08 -19.12
CA CYS A 51 0.33 -2.32 -20.57
C CYS A 51 1.67 -2.90 -21.02
N GLY A 52 2.66 -3.03 -20.14
CA GLY A 52 3.99 -3.54 -20.47
C GLY A 52 4.87 -2.61 -21.31
N SER A 53 4.44 -1.37 -21.59
CA SER A 53 5.24 -0.41 -22.36
C SER A 53 6.50 0.01 -21.60
N ASP A 54 7.54 0.38 -22.34
CA ASP A 54 8.83 0.88 -21.83
C ASP A 54 8.84 2.41 -21.60
N GLU A 55 7.67 3.05 -21.68
CA GLU A 55 7.50 4.46 -21.38
C GLU A 55 7.86 4.76 -19.92
N PRO A 56 8.39 5.96 -19.61
CA PRO A 56 8.63 6.39 -18.25
C PRO A 56 7.42 6.21 -17.34
N ILE A 57 7.65 5.62 -16.16
CA ILE A 57 6.61 5.44 -15.15
C ILE A 57 6.22 6.80 -14.58
N PHE A 58 4.92 7.10 -14.64
CA PHE A 58 4.35 8.33 -14.10
C PHE A 58 4.11 8.23 -12.59
N ALA A 59 3.36 7.21 -12.15
CA ALA A 59 3.10 6.94 -10.74
C ALA A 59 2.51 5.53 -10.56
N GLN A 60 2.66 4.97 -9.35
CA GLN A 60 2.10 3.66 -8.95
C GLN A 60 2.47 2.49 -9.90
N GLY A 61 3.64 2.57 -10.56
CA GLY A 61 4.08 1.54 -11.53
C GLY A 61 3.40 1.63 -12.91
N LEU A 62 2.68 2.71 -13.20
CA LEU A 62 1.96 2.91 -14.47
C LEU A 62 2.60 4.00 -15.33
N CYS A 63 2.59 3.81 -16.65
CA CYS A 63 2.87 4.90 -17.60
C CYS A 63 1.75 5.95 -17.52
N LYS A 64 1.99 7.14 -18.11
CA LYS A 64 1.06 8.27 -18.03
C LYS A 64 -0.35 7.90 -18.51
N LYS A 65 -0.47 7.23 -19.66
CA LYS A 65 -1.77 6.82 -20.22
C LYS A 65 -2.51 5.90 -19.24
N CYS A 66 -1.89 4.80 -18.82
CA CYS A 66 -2.49 3.84 -17.90
C CYS A 66 -2.84 4.46 -16.54
N TYR A 67 -2.08 5.44 -16.06
CA TYR A 67 -2.40 6.11 -14.79
C TYR A 67 -3.73 6.89 -14.85
N PHE A 68 -4.01 7.56 -15.96
CA PHE A 68 -5.26 8.32 -16.11
C PHE A 68 -6.46 7.44 -16.48
N GLU A 69 -6.23 6.29 -17.12
CA GLU A 69 -7.30 5.39 -17.58
C GLU A 69 -7.63 4.27 -16.57
N SER A 70 -6.64 3.70 -15.86
CA SER A 70 -6.85 2.49 -15.04
C SER A 70 -7.75 2.75 -13.83
N PRO A 71 -8.81 1.95 -13.59
CA PRO A 71 -9.66 2.12 -12.41
C PRO A 71 -8.93 1.77 -11.10
N LYS A 72 -7.78 1.07 -11.16
CA LYS A 72 -6.95 0.69 -10.00
C LYS A 72 -6.29 1.87 -9.28
N VAL A 73 -6.21 3.03 -9.93
CA VAL A 73 -5.52 4.24 -9.41
C VAL A 73 -6.42 5.47 -9.42
N GLY A 74 -7.74 5.28 -9.31
CA GLY A 74 -8.71 6.36 -9.15
C GLY A 74 -8.44 7.20 -7.90
N GLU A 75 -9.00 8.42 -7.85
CA GLU A 75 -8.75 9.34 -6.72
C GLU A 75 -9.14 8.73 -5.36
N TRP A 76 -10.21 7.92 -5.37
CA TRP A 76 -10.72 7.16 -4.21
C TRP A 76 -9.69 6.19 -3.59
N VAL A 77 -8.61 5.84 -4.31
CA VAL A 77 -7.53 5.01 -3.79
C VAL A 77 -6.74 5.76 -2.73
N MET A 78 -6.44 7.03 -2.97
CA MET A 78 -5.70 7.89 -2.04
C MET A 78 -6.61 8.63 -1.07
N LYS A 79 -7.86 8.87 -1.48
CA LYS A 79 -8.89 9.59 -0.72
C LYS A 79 -10.15 8.72 -0.60
N PRO A 80 -10.17 7.72 0.31
CA PRO A 80 -11.28 6.77 0.41
C PRO A 80 -12.66 7.44 0.58
N GLU A 81 -12.70 8.65 1.16
CA GLU A 81 -13.88 9.49 1.34
C GLU A 81 -14.52 9.99 0.03
N LEU A 82 -13.80 9.95 -1.09
CA LEU A 82 -14.33 10.33 -2.41
C LEU A 82 -14.97 9.16 -3.18
N SER A 83 -15.06 7.99 -2.56
CA SER A 83 -15.71 6.80 -3.13
C SER A 83 -17.20 7.03 -3.37
N THR A 84 -17.66 6.89 -4.61
CA THR A 84 -19.08 6.99 -5.01
C THR A 84 -19.71 5.66 -5.42
N ALA A 85 -18.96 4.56 -5.41
CA ALA A 85 -19.43 3.24 -5.86
C ALA A 85 -20.70 2.76 -5.13
N HIS A 86 -20.84 3.13 -3.85
CA HIS A 86 -22.01 2.81 -3.01
C HIS A 86 -23.30 3.51 -3.45
N LEU A 87 -23.19 4.54 -4.29
CA LEU A 87 -24.31 5.26 -4.90
C LEU A 87 -24.62 4.74 -6.32
N GLY A 88 -23.84 3.77 -6.83
CA GLY A 88 -23.94 3.32 -8.22
C GLY A 88 -23.41 4.33 -9.25
N ILE A 89 -22.59 5.30 -8.80
CA ILE A 89 -22.02 6.34 -9.67
C ILE A 89 -20.59 5.93 -10.05
N GLU A 90 -20.37 5.76 -11.35
CA GLU A 90 -19.08 5.41 -11.95
C GLU A 90 -18.07 6.56 -11.84
N HIS A 91 -16.82 6.22 -11.54
CA HIS A 91 -15.69 7.12 -11.71
C HIS A 91 -14.82 6.74 -12.92
N ARG A 92 -14.43 5.47 -13.07
CA ARG A 92 -13.70 4.94 -14.24
C ARG A 92 -14.24 3.60 -14.75
N ASP A 93 -14.62 2.72 -13.84
CA ASP A 93 -15.23 1.42 -14.14
C ASP A 93 -16.08 1.01 -12.94
N LEU A 94 -17.41 1.14 -13.07
CA LEU A 94 -18.30 0.90 -11.94
C LEU A 94 -18.25 -0.54 -11.42
N ALA A 95 -18.10 -1.53 -12.30
CA ALA A 95 -18.09 -2.94 -11.90
C ALA A 95 -16.85 -3.27 -11.08
N PHE A 96 -15.69 -2.83 -11.54
CA PHE A 96 -14.44 -2.94 -10.78
C PHE A 96 -14.52 -2.16 -9.46
N GLU A 97 -15.04 -0.94 -9.50
CA GLU A 97 -15.15 -0.07 -8.33
C GLU A 97 -16.07 -0.67 -7.26
N GLN A 98 -17.21 -1.26 -7.66
CA GLN A 98 -18.11 -1.94 -6.74
C GLN A 98 -17.44 -3.16 -6.10
N ASP A 99 -16.77 -4.00 -6.88
CA ASP A 99 -16.06 -5.18 -6.38
C ASP A 99 -15.03 -4.80 -5.30
N VAL A 100 -14.18 -3.80 -5.58
CA VAL A 100 -13.07 -3.46 -4.68
C VAL A 100 -13.46 -2.53 -3.52
N GLN A 101 -14.54 -1.76 -3.64
CA GLN A 101 -14.94 -0.75 -2.65
C GLN A 101 -16.12 -1.17 -1.78
N LEU A 102 -17.05 -1.99 -2.28
CA LEU A 102 -18.24 -2.46 -1.54
C LEU A 102 -17.99 -3.79 -0.83
N GLN A 103 -16.96 -3.80 0.00
CA GLN A 103 -16.58 -4.93 0.82
C GLN A 103 -16.03 -4.44 2.17
N PRO A 104 -15.88 -5.32 3.18
CA PRO A 104 -15.40 -4.94 4.49
C PRO A 104 -14.02 -4.24 4.45
N HIS A 105 -13.95 -3.07 5.08
CA HIS A 105 -12.73 -2.29 5.26
C HIS A 105 -12.43 -2.11 6.75
N ILE A 106 -11.15 -2.01 7.08
CA ILE A 106 -10.65 -1.80 8.42
C ILE A 106 -10.01 -0.41 8.49
N VAL A 107 -10.48 0.38 9.44
CA VAL A 107 -9.81 1.60 9.92
C VAL A 107 -8.93 1.19 11.09
N TYR A 108 -7.65 1.54 11.03
CA TYR A 108 -6.66 1.12 12.01
C TYR A 108 -5.75 2.28 12.42
N LEU A 109 -5.14 2.17 13.60
CA LEU A 109 -3.94 2.93 13.94
C LEU A 109 -2.71 2.08 13.66
N ALA A 110 -1.68 2.70 13.11
CA ALA A 110 -0.37 2.10 12.97
C ALA A 110 0.68 2.99 13.64
N LYS A 111 1.51 2.39 14.48
CA LYS A 111 2.69 2.99 15.07
C LYS A 111 3.88 2.69 14.16
N THR A 112 4.48 3.76 13.65
CA THR A 112 5.71 3.73 12.83
C THR A 112 6.70 4.68 13.50
N SER A 113 7.19 5.72 12.80
CA SER A 113 7.89 6.83 13.46
C SER A 113 6.98 7.70 14.36
N ASP A 114 5.68 7.68 14.09
CA ASP A 114 4.59 8.30 14.87
C ASP A 114 3.34 7.41 14.70
N VAL A 115 2.28 7.70 15.45
CA VAL A 115 0.96 7.08 15.27
C VAL A 115 0.24 7.74 14.11
N LYS A 116 -0.30 6.94 13.20
CA LYS A 116 -1.17 7.39 12.10
C LYS A 116 -2.43 6.55 12.02
N VAL A 117 -3.48 7.11 11.45
CA VAL A 117 -4.66 6.37 11.01
C VAL A 117 -4.48 5.90 9.57
N GLY A 118 -5.06 4.75 9.22
CA GLY A 118 -5.10 4.27 7.86
C GLY A 118 -6.33 3.41 7.58
N VAL A 119 -6.61 3.22 6.29
CA VAL A 119 -7.69 2.37 5.78
C VAL A 119 -7.14 1.24 4.93
N THR A 120 -7.67 0.03 5.12
CA THR A 120 -7.34 -1.12 4.28
C THR A 120 -8.55 -2.02 4.09
N ARG A 121 -8.54 -2.87 3.05
CA ARG A 121 -9.52 -3.96 2.94
C ARG A 121 -9.26 -4.96 4.06
N LYS A 122 -10.31 -5.59 4.59
CA LYS A 122 -10.19 -6.62 5.64
C LYS A 122 -9.26 -7.77 5.23
N SER A 123 -9.32 -8.19 3.97
CA SER A 123 -8.44 -9.22 3.39
C SER A 123 -6.96 -8.83 3.28
N GLN A 124 -6.61 -7.56 3.51
CA GLN A 124 -5.23 -7.07 3.49
C GLN A 124 -4.65 -6.89 4.90
N VAL A 125 -5.37 -7.25 5.96
CA VAL A 125 -4.80 -7.33 7.31
C VAL A 125 -4.11 -8.69 7.47
N PRO A 126 -2.85 -8.78 7.94
CA PRO A 126 -1.97 -7.69 8.39
C PRO A 126 -1.00 -7.17 7.31
N TYR A 127 -1.05 -7.67 6.07
CA TYR A 127 -0.12 -7.30 4.99
C TYR A 127 0.05 -5.79 4.79
N ARG A 128 -1.04 -5.02 4.94
CA ARG A 128 -0.97 -3.55 4.83
C ARG A 128 -0.12 -2.91 5.93
N TRP A 129 -0.15 -3.47 7.15
CA TRP A 129 0.66 -2.98 8.27
C TRP A 129 2.14 -3.28 8.03
N ILE A 130 2.42 -4.47 7.49
CA ILE A 130 3.76 -4.87 7.03
C ILE A 130 4.28 -3.90 5.96
N ASP A 131 3.51 -3.64 4.90
CA ASP A 131 3.92 -2.73 3.81
C ASP A 131 4.22 -1.32 4.31
N GLN A 132 3.61 -0.91 5.43
CA GLN A 132 3.79 0.41 6.02
C GLN A 132 4.94 0.48 7.04
N GLY A 133 5.59 -0.65 7.33
CA GLY A 133 6.65 -0.72 8.34
C GLY A 133 6.15 -0.41 9.74
N ALA A 134 4.93 -0.85 10.08
CA ALA A 134 4.35 -0.65 11.41
C ALA A 134 5.03 -1.55 12.46
N ASP A 135 5.47 -0.95 13.56
CA ASP A 135 5.94 -1.66 14.75
C ASP A 135 4.76 -2.32 15.48
N GLU A 136 3.66 -1.57 15.57
CA GLU A 136 2.41 -1.99 16.20
C GLU A 136 1.23 -1.47 15.36
N ALA A 137 0.14 -2.22 15.31
CA ALA A 137 -1.09 -1.76 14.68
C ALA A 137 -2.31 -2.33 15.40
N VAL A 138 -3.39 -1.54 15.45
CA VAL A 138 -4.66 -1.93 16.06
C VAL A 138 -5.81 -1.53 15.14
N ALA A 139 -6.72 -2.48 14.89
CA ALA A 139 -7.98 -2.19 14.22
C ALA A 139 -8.91 -1.46 15.18
N ILE A 140 -9.47 -0.32 14.74
CA ILE A 140 -10.40 0.50 15.55
C ILE A 140 -11.84 0.24 15.13
N LEU A 141 -12.07 0.11 13.82
CA LEU A 141 -13.41 0.04 13.24
C LEU A 141 -13.39 -0.83 11.97
N GLU A 142 -14.41 -1.67 11.82
CA GLU A 142 -14.74 -2.32 10.56
C GLU A 142 -15.95 -1.62 9.93
N THR A 143 -15.87 -1.29 8.64
CA THR A 143 -16.95 -0.67 7.87
C THR A 143 -17.34 -1.56 6.70
N PRO A 144 -18.62 -1.52 6.23
CA PRO A 144 -19.08 -2.38 5.13
C PRO A 144 -18.57 -1.95 3.75
N ASN A 145 -18.01 -0.75 3.62
CA ASN A 145 -17.48 -0.23 2.38
C ASN A 145 -16.34 0.78 2.62
N ARG A 146 -15.63 1.11 1.54
CA ARG A 146 -14.49 2.03 1.53
C ARG A 146 -14.86 3.46 1.90
N PHE A 147 -16.00 3.96 1.40
CA PHE A 147 -16.46 5.33 1.67
C PHE A 147 -16.59 5.60 3.16
N LEU A 148 -17.30 4.73 3.89
CA LEU A 148 -17.49 4.89 5.33
C LEU A 148 -16.17 4.79 6.11
N ALA A 149 -15.25 3.93 5.68
CA ALA A 149 -13.91 3.89 6.24
C ALA A 149 -13.13 5.20 6.01
N GLY A 150 -13.26 5.80 4.82
CA GLY A 150 -12.68 7.11 4.50
C GLY A 150 -13.25 8.23 5.35
N GLN A 151 -14.57 8.27 5.53
CA GLN A 151 -15.22 9.25 6.40
C GLN A 151 -14.70 9.13 7.85
N ALA A 152 -14.57 7.91 8.37
CA ALA A 152 -14.00 7.67 9.68
C ALA A 152 -12.52 8.09 9.76
N GLU A 153 -11.71 7.78 8.74
CA GLU A 153 -10.31 8.19 8.65
C GLU A 153 -10.18 9.73 8.70
N VAL A 154 -10.97 10.46 7.90
CA VAL A 154 -10.97 11.93 7.89
C VAL A 154 -11.29 12.51 9.26
N LEU A 155 -12.26 11.94 9.98
CA LEU A 155 -12.59 12.37 11.35
C LEU A 155 -11.44 12.10 12.33
N ILE A 156 -10.83 10.92 12.26
CA ILE A 156 -9.71 10.55 13.15
C ILE A 156 -8.47 11.40 12.88
N LYS A 157 -8.20 11.77 11.63
CA LYS A 157 -7.09 12.67 11.24
C LYS A 157 -7.17 14.05 11.91
N GLN A 158 -8.33 14.47 12.39
CA GLN A 158 -8.47 15.71 13.16
C GLN A 158 -7.80 15.61 14.55
N HIS A 159 -7.56 14.39 15.04
CA HIS A 159 -7.01 14.12 16.36
C HIS A 159 -5.61 13.49 16.33
N ILE A 160 -5.14 13.01 15.18
CA ILE A 160 -3.86 12.28 15.03
C ILE A 160 -3.05 12.86 13.87
N THR A 161 -1.72 12.89 14.01
CA THR A 161 -0.81 13.39 12.98
C THR A 161 -0.82 12.52 11.71
N ASP A 162 -1.02 13.13 10.53
CA ASP A 162 -1.09 12.42 9.23
C ASP A 162 0.27 12.28 8.51
N LYS A 163 1.40 12.43 9.20
CA LYS A 163 2.73 12.43 8.55
C LYS A 163 3.63 11.32 9.08
N THR A 164 3.94 10.36 8.21
CA THR A 164 4.99 9.36 8.48
C THR A 164 6.36 9.96 8.18
N GLY A 165 7.22 10.04 9.20
CA GLY A 165 8.63 10.35 9.01
C GLY A 165 9.37 9.10 8.51
N TRP A 166 9.25 8.77 7.23
CA TRP A 166 9.79 7.52 6.66
C TRP A 166 11.29 7.33 6.95
N GLN A 167 12.08 8.41 6.97
CA GLN A 167 13.50 8.36 7.34
C GLN A 167 13.73 7.93 8.79
N LYS A 168 12.85 8.35 9.71
CA LYS A 168 12.91 7.95 11.13
C LYS A 168 12.52 6.49 11.27
N MET A 169 11.44 6.07 10.59
CA MET A 169 11.00 4.68 10.53
C MET A 169 12.13 3.75 10.05
N LEU A 170 12.82 4.08 8.94
CA LEU A 170 13.94 3.28 8.44
C LEU A 170 15.16 3.25 9.37
N LYS A 171 15.30 4.26 10.25
CA LYS A 171 16.36 4.31 11.28
C LYS A 171 15.95 3.64 12.59
N GLY A 172 14.75 3.05 12.67
CA GLY A 172 14.20 2.50 13.92
C GLY A 172 13.87 3.56 14.98
N VAL A 173 13.72 4.82 14.58
CA VAL A 173 13.33 5.91 15.48
C VAL A 173 11.81 5.97 15.53
N THR A 174 11.24 5.40 16.60
CA THR A 174 9.79 5.30 16.86
C THR A 174 9.35 6.31 17.93
N THR A 175 8.04 6.42 18.14
CA THR A 175 7.43 7.24 19.20
C THR A 175 7.15 6.41 20.45
N ASP A 176 7.16 7.03 21.64
CA ASP A 176 6.75 6.36 22.89
C ASP A 176 5.23 6.28 23.08
N LYS A 177 4.44 6.83 22.14
CA LYS A 177 2.97 6.75 22.20
C LYS A 177 2.52 5.29 22.17
N GLN A 178 1.53 4.99 23.01
CA GLN A 178 0.82 3.71 23.01
C GLN A 178 -0.46 3.85 22.18
N LEU A 179 -0.87 2.74 21.54
CA LEU A 179 -2.10 2.71 20.74
C LEU A 179 -3.35 2.51 21.61
N LEU A 180 -3.19 2.01 22.84
CA LEU A 180 -4.20 1.76 23.86
C LEU A 180 -3.68 2.18 25.23
#